data_AF-A0A1C3F0Y0-F1
#
_entry.id   AF-A0A1C3F0Y0-F1
#
_cell.length_a   1.000
_cell.length_b   1.000
_cell.length_c   1.000
_cell.angle_alpha   90.00
_cell.angle_beta   90.00
_cell.angle_gamma   90.00
#
_symmetry.space_group_name_H-M   'P 1'
#
loop_
_entity.id
_entity.type
_entity.pdbx_description
1 polymer ?
#
loop_
_entity_poly.entity_id
_entity_poly.type
_entity_poly.pdbx_seq_one_letter_code
_entity_poly.pdbx_strand_id
1 'polypeptide(L)'
;MDVQLYQPSLSVRFSLAKNPNAFLRKVVELIRLGTGFPALHNDDIGIRMLMNKGIPLKEAFAWNPCGCVETNLEGRLRQYTALADINLGSMIEFTLLDGKNRKSGRYISARTGNPLYFQTYEEFLTAVKKQIEYAVRAVVKGSHVIDEICLNRPVPALSFSFKECIERASDYAWGGAKYNTGNGIILIGVADLINSMAAVRQIVYKTKQATMAQLLEALDSDFIGFEELRKLCLDAPKYGNDDPLVDDIAGDMFTFIADEIEKYSSKFGRMTPGILPVSGNTPFGLMVGALPSGRQAWKPLADGISPSGGTDFNGPSSVLKSVANIPHARFVQGTLLNMKVEPAMLSTENGITQMMALLKSMCSLGVYHVQFNVIDQEKLIRAQQNPEEHKGLLVRVAGYTAYFVELGKDVQDEIIARTVQQGSSVG
;
A
#
# COMPACT_ATOMS: atom_id res chain seq x y z
N MET A 1 13.24 11.67 21.46
CA MET A 1 12.39 10.62 22.04
C MET A 1 13.34 9.72 22.77
N ASP A 2 13.38 9.82 24.10
CA ASP A 2 14.49 9.26 24.88
C ASP A 2 14.33 7.77 25.14
N VAL A 3 13.10 7.26 25.01
CA VAL A 3 12.73 5.87 25.32
C VAL A 3 13.02 4.90 24.17
N GLN A 4 12.90 5.33 22.90
CA GLN A 4 13.23 4.56 21.68
C GLN A 4 12.75 3.10 21.66
N LEU A 5 11.53 2.84 22.16
CA LEU A 5 10.88 1.53 22.03
C LEU A 5 10.05 1.47 20.76
N TYR A 6 9.86 0.28 20.21
CA TYR A 6 9.09 0.04 18.98
C TYR A 6 7.57 0.28 19.15
N GLN A 7 7.08 0.37 20.38
CA GLN A 7 5.67 0.63 20.72
C GLN A 7 5.52 1.67 21.84
N PRO A 8 4.40 2.42 21.86
CA PRO A 8 3.36 2.46 20.82
C PRO A 8 3.88 3.10 19.52
N SER A 9 3.30 2.73 18.38
CA SER A 9 3.57 3.46 17.13
C SER A 9 3.14 4.93 17.28
N LEU A 10 4.00 5.87 16.92
CA LEU A 10 3.71 7.30 17.00
C LEU A 10 3.15 7.82 15.68
N SER A 11 1.91 8.31 15.70
CA SER A 11 1.27 8.98 14.56
C SER A 11 1.14 10.48 14.79
N VAL A 12 1.31 11.25 13.72
CA VAL A 12 1.13 12.70 13.69
C VAL A 12 0.08 13.04 12.65
N ARG A 13 -0.98 13.73 13.06
CA ARG A 13 -1.92 14.40 12.16
C ARG A 13 -1.40 15.81 11.87
N PHE A 14 -1.30 16.16 10.60
CA PHE A 14 -0.80 17.45 10.16
C PHE A 14 -1.75 18.08 9.14
N SER A 15 -2.19 19.30 9.43
CA SER A 15 -2.91 20.17 8.50
C SER A 15 -2.01 21.36 8.15
N LEU A 16 -1.79 21.54 6.85
CA LEU A 16 -1.00 22.65 6.32
C LEU A 16 -1.58 24.02 6.75
N ALA A 17 -2.90 24.11 6.86
CA ALA A 17 -3.60 25.35 7.19
C ALA A 17 -3.59 25.69 8.69
N LYS A 18 -3.43 24.68 9.57
CA LYS A 18 -3.62 24.87 11.02
C LYS A 18 -2.35 24.73 11.85
N ASN A 19 -1.42 23.88 11.43
CA ASN A 19 -0.26 23.56 12.26
C ASN A 19 0.95 24.46 11.92
N PRO A 20 1.68 24.98 12.92
CA PRO A 20 2.80 25.89 12.70
C PRO A 20 4.05 25.16 12.20
N ASN A 21 4.94 25.90 11.52
CA ASN A 21 6.26 25.38 11.09
C ASN A 21 7.11 24.85 12.25
N ALA A 22 6.99 25.43 13.44
CA ALA A 22 7.71 24.96 14.62
C ALA A 22 7.32 23.52 14.99
N PHE A 23 6.03 23.15 14.85
CA PHE A 23 5.57 21.78 15.07
C PHE A 23 6.09 20.84 13.98
N LEU A 24 5.97 21.24 12.70
CA LEU A 24 6.50 20.45 11.60
C LEU A 24 8.02 20.22 11.71
N ARG A 25 8.77 21.22 12.18
CA ARG A 25 10.20 21.07 12.45
C ARG A 25 10.45 19.99 13.51
N LYS A 26 9.67 19.95 14.60
CA LYS A 26 9.78 18.87 15.61
C LYS A 26 9.48 17.50 15.04
N VAL A 27 8.55 17.39 14.10
CA VAL A 27 8.29 16.14 13.36
C VAL A 27 9.52 15.72 12.56
N VAL A 28 10.18 16.65 11.85
CA VAL A 28 11.40 16.34 11.08
C VAL A 28 12.58 16.00 11.99
N GLU A 29 12.73 16.68 13.12
CA GLU A 29 13.74 16.35 14.15
C GLU A 29 13.52 14.94 14.71
N LEU A 30 12.26 14.49 14.86
CA LEU A 30 11.93 13.11 15.23
C LEU A 30 12.29 12.12 14.12
N ILE A 31 11.94 12.40 12.87
CA ILE A 31 12.28 11.57 11.70
C ILE A 31 13.81 11.36 11.64
N ARG A 32 14.58 12.44 11.84
CA ARG A 32 16.05 12.44 11.85
C ARG A 32 16.66 11.44 12.86
N LEU A 33 15.94 11.07 13.92
CA LEU A 33 16.43 10.07 14.89
C LEU A 33 16.58 8.67 14.28
N GLY A 34 15.96 8.37 13.14
CA GLY A 34 16.09 7.08 12.46
C GLY A 34 15.44 5.92 13.20
N THR A 35 14.44 6.21 14.05
CA THR A 35 13.67 5.20 14.81
C THR A 35 12.45 4.66 14.03
N GLY A 36 12.25 5.12 12.80
CA GLY A 36 11.06 4.81 11.99
C GLY A 36 9.83 5.66 12.33
N PHE A 37 9.91 6.54 13.33
CA PHE A 37 8.80 7.42 13.71
C PHE A 37 8.92 8.83 13.11
N PRO A 38 7.79 9.54 12.92
CA PRO A 38 6.41 9.07 13.09
C PRO A 38 5.78 8.56 11.78
N ALA A 39 4.59 7.98 11.86
CA ALA A 39 3.65 7.97 10.75
C ALA A 39 3.01 9.36 10.62
N LEU A 40 3.19 10.02 9.47
CA LEU A 40 2.58 11.32 9.23
C LEU A 40 1.29 11.14 8.41
N HIS A 41 0.21 11.76 8.86
CA HIS A 41 -1.09 11.74 8.21
C HIS A 41 -1.54 13.16 7.86
N ASN A 42 -2.00 13.35 6.63
CA ASN A 42 -2.67 14.55 6.17
C ASN A 42 -4.08 14.61 6.79
N ASP A 43 -4.27 15.57 7.69
CA ASP A 43 -5.48 15.69 8.51
C ASP A 43 -6.73 15.95 7.67
N ASP A 44 -6.60 16.77 6.61
CA ASP A 44 -7.72 17.14 5.75
C ASP A 44 -8.24 15.93 4.95
N ILE A 45 -7.35 15.02 4.55
CA ILE A 45 -7.72 13.77 3.88
C ILE A 45 -8.31 12.77 4.87
N GLY A 46 -7.74 12.67 6.08
CA GLY A 46 -8.29 11.82 7.14
C GLY A 46 -9.73 12.18 7.51
N ILE A 47 -10.04 13.49 7.62
CA ILE A 47 -11.41 13.97 7.84
C ILE A 47 -12.34 13.53 6.70
N ARG A 48 -11.92 13.68 5.43
CA ARG A 48 -12.71 13.25 4.26
C ARG A 48 -12.93 11.74 4.25
N MET A 49 -11.94 10.94 4.65
CA MET A 49 -12.08 9.48 4.78
C MET A 49 -13.13 9.11 5.83
N LEU A 50 -13.19 9.80 6.98
CA LEU A 50 -14.24 9.59 7.99
C LEU A 50 -15.62 9.98 7.44
N MET A 51 -15.71 11.09 6.72
CA MET A 51 -16.96 11.49 6.07
C MET A 51 -17.43 10.44 5.07
N ASN A 52 -16.52 9.85 4.28
CA ASN A 52 -16.82 8.77 3.35
C ASN A 52 -17.22 7.46 4.04
N LYS A 53 -16.96 7.30 5.35
CA LYS A 53 -17.51 6.23 6.20
C LYS A 53 -18.93 6.53 6.72
N GLY A 54 -19.50 7.69 6.38
CA GLY A 54 -20.79 8.14 6.86
C GLY A 54 -20.74 8.89 8.20
N ILE A 55 -19.54 9.26 8.68
CA ILE A 55 -19.38 10.02 9.93
C ILE A 55 -19.63 11.51 9.65
N PRO A 56 -20.51 12.17 10.42
CA PRO A 56 -20.79 13.59 10.20
C PRO A 56 -19.54 14.43 10.47
N LEU A 57 -19.36 15.50 9.69
CA LEU A 57 -18.18 16.38 9.77
C LEU A 57 -17.84 16.82 11.20
N LYS A 58 -18.85 17.16 12.00
CA LYS A 58 -18.68 17.58 13.41
C LYS A 58 -17.92 16.55 14.27
N GLU A 59 -18.01 15.27 13.94
CA GLU A 59 -17.27 14.21 14.62
C GLU A 59 -16.02 13.77 13.85
N ALA A 60 -16.01 13.91 12.53
CA ALA A 60 -14.85 13.57 11.70
C ALA A 60 -13.58 14.36 12.07
N PHE A 61 -13.70 15.57 12.63
CA PHE A 61 -12.54 16.31 13.15
C PHE A 61 -11.79 15.58 14.28
N ALA A 62 -12.48 14.71 15.02
CA ALA A 62 -11.93 13.96 16.14
C ALA A 62 -11.33 12.61 15.72
N TRP A 63 -11.13 12.36 14.42
CA TRP A 63 -10.62 11.07 13.96
C TRP A 63 -9.24 10.72 14.52
N ASN A 64 -8.97 9.43 14.70
CA ASN A 64 -7.68 8.94 15.16
C ASN A 64 -7.14 7.84 14.23
N PRO A 65 -5.81 7.75 14.03
CA PRO A 65 -5.21 6.56 13.45
C PRO A 65 -5.45 5.33 14.34
N CYS A 66 -5.63 4.17 13.73
CA CYS A 66 -5.75 2.88 14.40
C CYS A 66 -4.78 1.89 13.76
N GLY A 67 -4.10 1.08 14.56
CA GLY A 67 -3.20 0.05 14.04
C GLY A 67 -2.05 0.63 13.21
N CYS A 68 -2.09 0.37 11.90
CA CYS A 68 -1.06 0.79 10.96
C CYS A 68 -1.30 2.23 10.50
N VAL A 69 -2.36 2.45 9.70
CA VAL A 69 -2.69 3.74 9.09
C VAL A 69 -4.19 3.97 8.94
N GLU A 70 -5.01 3.13 9.58
CA GLU A 70 -6.45 3.18 9.41
C GLU A 70 -7.03 4.43 10.04
N THR A 71 -7.95 5.08 9.34
CA THR A 71 -8.75 6.13 9.98
C THR A 71 -9.80 5.51 10.89
N ASN A 72 -9.97 6.04 12.10
CA ASN A 72 -10.92 5.53 13.08
C ASN A 72 -11.56 6.67 13.88
N LEU A 73 -12.51 6.32 14.74
CA LEU A 73 -13.14 7.22 15.69
C LEU A 73 -13.27 6.50 17.05
N GLU A 74 -12.42 6.88 17.98
CA GLU A 74 -12.24 6.20 19.27
C GLU A 74 -13.55 6.05 20.03
N GLY A 75 -13.80 4.84 20.55
CA GLY A 75 -14.97 4.48 21.35
C GLY A 75 -16.32 4.61 20.63
N ARG A 76 -16.34 4.90 19.32
CA ARG A 76 -17.57 5.21 18.58
C ARG A 76 -17.74 4.42 17.29
N LEU A 77 -16.65 4.11 16.57
CA LEU A 77 -16.72 3.42 15.28
C LEU A 77 -16.34 1.94 15.42
N ARG A 78 -17.27 1.06 15.04
CA ARG A 78 -16.97 -0.34 14.73
C ARG A 78 -16.48 -0.46 13.30
N GLN A 79 -15.29 -0.99 13.15
CA GLN A 79 -14.66 -1.21 11.86
C GLN A 79 -13.67 -2.38 11.96
N TYR A 80 -13.80 -3.34 11.07
CA TYR A 80 -12.74 -4.31 10.81
C TYR A 80 -11.90 -3.82 9.63
N THR A 81 -10.58 -3.70 9.86
CA THR A 81 -9.62 -3.22 8.86
C THR A 81 -9.63 -4.07 7.60
N ALA A 82 -9.59 -5.38 7.77
CA ALA A 82 -9.66 -6.35 6.70
C ALA A 82 -10.20 -7.67 7.22
N LEU A 83 -11.00 -8.36 6.40
CA LEU A 83 -11.24 -9.80 6.56
C LEU A 83 -10.57 -10.63 5.47
N ALA A 84 -10.10 -9.99 4.41
CA ALA A 84 -9.21 -10.57 3.42
C ALA A 84 -8.46 -9.48 2.66
N ASP A 85 -7.39 -9.91 1.99
CA ASP A 85 -6.55 -9.06 1.16
C ASP A 85 -6.60 -9.53 -0.30
N ILE A 86 -6.51 -8.59 -1.24
CA ILE A 86 -6.44 -8.85 -2.67
C ILE A 86 -5.01 -8.61 -3.16
N ASN A 87 -4.42 -9.65 -3.73
CA ASN A 87 -3.12 -9.61 -4.37
C ASN A 87 -3.26 -9.08 -5.81
N LEU A 88 -2.91 -7.81 -6.03
CA LEU A 88 -3.04 -7.15 -7.33
C LEU A 88 -2.03 -7.68 -8.37
N GLY A 89 -0.87 -8.16 -7.95
CA GLY A 89 0.08 -8.85 -8.84
C GLY A 89 -0.51 -10.14 -9.41
N SER A 90 -1.30 -10.88 -8.61
CA SER A 90 -2.02 -12.06 -9.10
C SER A 90 -3.07 -11.72 -10.16
N MET A 91 -3.67 -10.53 -10.14
CA MET A 91 -4.69 -10.14 -11.13
C MET A 91 -4.09 -10.03 -12.54
N ILE A 92 -2.81 -9.62 -12.63
CA ILE A 92 -2.07 -9.64 -13.89
C ILE A 92 -1.74 -11.07 -14.31
N GLU A 93 -1.23 -11.90 -13.40
CA GLU A 93 -0.96 -13.31 -13.69
C GLU A 93 -2.20 -14.03 -14.21
N PHE A 94 -3.34 -13.85 -13.53
CA PHE A 94 -4.61 -14.47 -13.93
C PHE A 94 -5.10 -13.93 -15.26
N THR A 95 -4.88 -12.66 -15.58
CA THR A 95 -5.20 -12.13 -16.91
C THR A 95 -4.39 -12.82 -18.01
N LEU A 96 -3.09 -13.02 -17.76
CA LEU A 96 -2.14 -13.63 -18.69
C LEU A 96 -2.20 -15.16 -18.74
N LEU A 97 -2.96 -15.79 -17.84
CA LEU A 97 -3.13 -17.25 -17.79
C LEU A 97 -4.61 -17.65 -17.78
N ASP A 98 -5.50 -16.76 -18.19
CA ASP A 98 -6.95 -17.00 -18.30
C ASP A 98 -7.54 -17.56 -16.98
N GLY A 99 -7.23 -16.95 -15.85
CA GLY A 99 -7.69 -17.33 -14.51
C GLY A 99 -6.91 -18.45 -13.83
N LYS A 100 -5.83 -18.96 -14.45
CA LYS A 100 -4.97 -19.99 -13.86
C LYS A 100 -3.92 -19.36 -12.96
N ASN A 101 -3.71 -19.94 -11.78
CA ASN A 101 -2.55 -19.61 -10.97
C ASN A 101 -1.34 -20.44 -11.41
N ARG A 102 -0.19 -19.78 -11.61
CA ARG A 102 1.02 -20.45 -12.12
C ARG A 102 1.55 -21.50 -11.17
N LYS A 103 1.55 -21.21 -9.86
CA LYS A 103 2.12 -22.08 -8.82
C LYS A 103 1.36 -23.39 -8.66
N SER A 104 0.04 -23.30 -8.58
CA SER A 104 -0.82 -24.48 -8.35
C SER A 104 -1.26 -25.18 -9.64
N GLY A 105 -1.14 -24.50 -10.78
CA GLY A 105 -1.66 -24.98 -12.06
C GLY A 105 -3.19 -25.09 -12.12
N ARG A 106 -3.92 -24.52 -11.15
CA ARG A 106 -5.39 -24.60 -11.07
C ARG A 106 -6.03 -23.31 -11.55
N TYR A 107 -7.21 -23.44 -12.15
CA TYR A 107 -8.09 -22.30 -12.41
C TYR A 107 -8.77 -21.88 -11.11
N ILE A 108 -8.39 -20.71 -10.61
CA ILE A 108 -8.87 -20.17 -9.33
C ILE A 108 -9.51 -18.79 -9.46
N SER A 109 -9.53 -18.22 -10.67
CA SER A 109 -10.15 -16.94 -10.98
C SER A 109 -11.00 -17.00 -12.25
N ALA A 110 -11.60 -15.88 -12.65
CA ALA A 110 -12.43 -15.79 -13.84
C ALA A 110 -11.68 -16.19 -15.12
N ARG A 111 -12.38 -16.88 -16.03
CA ARG A 111 -11.90 -17.21 -17.37
C ARG A 111 -12.13 -15.99 -18.27
N THR A 112 -11.10 -15.17 -18.47
CA THR A 112 -11.17 -13.91 -19.20
C THR A 112 -10.80 -14.04 -20.68
N GLY A 113 -10.52 -15.25 -21.15
CA GLY A 113 -10.11 -15.56 -22.52
C GLY A 113 -8.60 -15.74 -22.64
N ASN A 114 -8.18 -16.35 -23.76
CA ASN A 114 -6.77 -16.56 -24.05
C ASN A 114 -6.10 -15.22 -24.42
N PRO A 115 -5.08 -14.77 -23.69
CA PRO A 115 -4.42 -13.49 -23.94
C PRO A 115 -3.75 -13.39 -25.31
N LEU A 116 -3.42 -14.51 -25.96
CA LEU A 116 -2.90 -14.52 -27.33
C LEU A 116 -3.87 -13.89 -28.35
N TYR A 117 -5.15 -13.81 -28.01
CA TYR A 117 -6.17 -13.25 -28.90
C TYR A 117 -6.52 -11.80 -28.58
N PHE A 118 -5.95 -11.19 -27.54
CA PHE A 118 -6.19 -9.78 -27.22
C PHE A 118 -5.51 -8.87 -28.25
N GLN A 119 -6.31 -8.30 -29.15
CA GLN A 119 -5.86 -7.45 -30.26
C GLN A 119 -5.49 -6.04 -29.79
N THR A 120 -6.09 -5.57 -28.70
CA THR A 120 -5.89 -4.21 -28.19
C THR A 120 -5.54 -4.21 -26.71
N TYR A 121 -4.95 -3.09 -26.25
CA TYR A 121 -4.67 -2.90 -24.83
C TYR A 121 -5.97 -2.82 -24.01
N GLU A 122 -7.04 -2.31 -24.60
CA GLU A 122 -8.36 -2.20 -23.97
C GLU A 122 -8.98 -3.57 -23.68
N GLU A 123 -8.75 -4.56 -24.54
CA GLU A 123 -9.17 -5.95 -24.28
C GLU A 123 -8.38 -6.56 -23.10
N PHE A 124 -7.06 -6.33 -23.06
CA PHE A 124 -6.23 -6.72 -21.92
C PHE A 124 -6.69 -6.03 -20.62
N LEU A 125 -6.90 -4.70 -20.65
CA LEU A 125 -7.40 -3.92 -19.52
C LEU A 125 -8.75 -4.43 -19.03
N THR A 126 -9.66 -4.76 -19.95
CA THR A 126 -10.98 -5.33 -19.63
C THR A 126 -10.83 -6.67 -18.92
N ALA A 127 -9.90 -7.52 -19.35
CA ALA A 127 -9.60 -8.78 -18.69
C ALA A 127 -9.04 -8.56 -17.27
N VAL A 128 -8.10 -7.61 -17.08
CA VAL A 128 -7.59 -7.23 -15.74
C VAL A 128 -8.72 -6.78 -14.82
N LYS A 129 -9.60 -5.91 -15.29
CA LYS A 129 -10.77 -5.43 -14.52
C LYS A 129 -11.68 -6.58 -14.12
N LYS A 130 -11.95 -7.53 -15.01
CA LYS A 130 -12.75 -8.74 -14.71
C LYS A 130 -12.10 -9.65 -13.65
N GLN A 131 -10.77 -9.76 -13.64
CA GLN A 131 -10.07 -10.51 -12.58
C GLN A 131 -10.26 -9.83 -11.22
N ILE A 132 -10.15 -8.51 -11.16
CA ILE A 132 -10.38 -7.71 -9.94
C ILE A 132 -11.83 -7.86 -9.46
N GLU A 133 -12.82 -7.71 -10.35
CA GLU A 133 -14.25 -7.89 -10.02
C GLU A 133 -14.51 -9.26 -9.41
N TYR A 134 -13.93 -10.32 -10.00
CA TYR A 134 -14.05 -11.66 -9.47
C TYR A 134 -13.45 -11.78 -8.06
N ALA A 135 -12.24 -11.25 -7.86
CA ALA A 135 -11.55 -11.28 -6.57
C ALA A 135 -12.32 -10.51 -5.48
N VAL A 136 -12.80 -9.29 -5.78
CA VAL A 136 -13.63 -8.49 -4.87
C VAL A 136 -14.89 -9.27 -4.48
N ARG A 137 -15.61 -9.82 -5.46
CA ARG A 137 -16.83 -10.60 -5.19
C ARG A 137 -16.55 -11.84 -4.34
N ALA A 138 -15.44 -12.54 -4.57
CA ALA A 138 -15.04 -13.70 -3.77
C ALA A 138 -14.73 -13.32 -2.31
N VAL A 139 -13.96 -12.24 -2.12
CA VAL A 139 -13.63 -11.71 -0.78
C VAL A 139 -14.87 -11.24 -0.03
N VAL A 140 -15.78 -10.52 -0.69
CA VAL A 140 -17.04 -10.07 -0.08
C VAL A 140 -17.87 -11.25 0.41
N LYS A 141 -17.98 -12.33 -0.39
CA LYS A 141 -18.71 -13.53 0.05
C LYS A 141 -18.05 -14.17 1.28
N GLY A 142 -16.72 -14.30 1.28
CA GLY A 142 -15.99 -14.84 2.43
C GLY A 142 -16.16 -13.98 3.68
N SER A 143 -16.12 -12.66 3.52
CA SER A 143 -16.28 -11.71 4.63
C SER A 143 -17.65 -11.80 5.29
N HIS A 144 -18.72 -11.99 4.51
CA HIS A 144 -20.07 -12.19 5.05
C HIS A 144 -20.22 -13.49 5.85
N VAL A 145 -19.55 -14.57 5.44
CA VAL A 145 -19.52 -15.81 6.23
C VAL A 145 -18.80 -15.57 7.55
N ILE A 146 -17.70 -14.83 7.54
CA ILE A 146 -16.96 -14.49 8.75
C ILE A 146 -17.81 -13.61 9.68
N ASP A 147 -18.57 -12.65 9.16
CA ASP A 147 -19.51 -11.85 9.98
C ASP A 147 -20.47 -12.75 10.77
N GLU A 148 -21.11 -13.72 10.12
CA GLU A 148 -22.04 -14.64 10.77
C GLU A 148 -21.37 -15.50 11.86
N ILE A 149 -20.13 -15.91 11.63
CA ILE A 149 -19.33 -16.62 12.65
C ILE A 149 -19.03 -15.69 13.83
N CYS A 150 -18.63 -14.45 13.56
CA CYS A 150 -18.27 -13.46 14.58
C CYS A 150 -19.45 -13.04 15.46
N LEU A 151 -20.70 -13.12 14.98
CA LEU A 151 -21.88 -12.88 15.81
C LEU A 151 -21.96 -13.84 17.01
N ASN A 152 -21.38 -15.04 16.92
CA ASN A 152 -21.32 -16.01 18.01
C ASN A 152 -20.08 -15.85 18.90
N ARG A 153 -19.28 -14.79 18.70
CA ARG A 153 -18.03 -14.52 19.43
C ARG A 153 -18.06 -13.11 20.04
N PRO A 154 -18.91 -12.88 21.06
CA PRO A 154 -19.01 -11.58 21.71
C PRO A 154 -17.67 -11.19 22.34
N VAL A 155 -17.41 -9.89 22.41
CA VAL A 155 -16.17 -9.30 22.94
C VAL A 155 -16.47 -8.28 24.06
N PRO A 156 -16.99 -8.72 25.23
CA PRO A 156 -17.48 -7.80 26.26
C PRO A 156 -16.44 -6.79 26.76
N ALA A 157 -15.17 -7.21 26.86
CA ALA A 157 -14.08 -6.33 27.27
C ALA A 157 -13.87 -5.16 26.29
N LEU A 158 -14.03 -5.40 24.99
CA LEU A 158 -14.01 -4.33 23.98
C LEU A 158 -15.28 -3.51 24.05
N SER A 159 -16.45 -4.14 24.18
CA SER A 159 -17.75 -3.46 24.27
C SER A 159 -17.80 -2.43 25.41
N PHE A 160 -17.12 -2.66 26.53
CA PHE A 160 -17.04 -1.68 27.62
C PHE A 160 -16.27 -0.40 27.29
N SER A 161 -15.46 -0.37 26.23
CA SER A 161 -14.80 0.86 25.78
C SER A 161 -15.64 1.67 24.78
N PHE A 162 -16.85 1.20 24.45
CA PHE A 162 -17.79 1.86 23.54
C PHE A 162 -19.07 2.23 24.28
N LYS A 163 -19.32 3.53 24.42
CA LYS A 163 -20.46 4.06 25.18
C LYS A 163 -21.80 3.48 24.71
N GLU A 164 -22.03 3.46 23.40
CA GLU A 164 -23.29 3.00 22.82
C GLU A 164 -23.48 1.48 22.93
N CYS A 165 -22.41 0.69 23.06
CA CYS A 165 -22.55 -0.74 23.35
C CYS A 165 -23.17 -0.94 24.74
N ILE A 166 -22.74 -0.15 25.73
CA ILE A 166 -23.27 -0.18 27.10
C ILE A 166 -24.73 0.30 27.13
N GLU A 167 -25.01 1.47 26.54
CA GLU A 167 -26.36 2.07 26.55
C GLU A 167 -27.41 1.19 25.85
N ARG A 168 -27.00 0.46 24.80
CA ARG A 168 -27.88 -0.44 24.04
C ARG A 168 -27.87 -1.88 24.55
N ALA A 169 -27.04 -2.20 25.55
CA ALA A 169 -26.76 -3.57 25.98
C ALA A 169 -26.45 -4.51 24.80
N SER A 170 -25.65 -4.03 23.84
CA SER A 170 -25.33 -4.74 22.59
C SER A 170 -23.83 -4.79 22.38
N ASP A 171 -23.30 -6.00 22.14
CA ASP A 171 -21.87 -6.21 21.96
C ASP A 171 -21.32 -5.54 20.69
N TYR A 172 -20.05 -5.15 20.71
CA TYR A 172 -19.33 -4.62 19.56
C TYR A 172 -19.41 -5.58 18.36
N ALA A 173 -19.32 -6.90 18.57
CA ALA A 173 -19.44 -7.89 17.51
C ALA A 173 -20.80 -7.85 16.80
N TRP A 174 -21.86 -7.42 17.51
CA TRP A 174 -23.24 -7.33 17.01
C TRP A 174 -23.59 -5.97 16.41
N GLY A 175 -22.64 -5.03 16.37
CA GLY A 175 -22.86 -3.69 15.85
C GLY A 175 -23.32 -2.67 16.89
N GLY A 176 -23.09 -2.93 18.18
CA GLY A 176 -23.51 -2.06 19.28
C GLY A 176 -22.90 -0.65 19.27
N ALA A 177 -21.78 -0.44 18.58
CA ALA A 177 -21.10 0.86 18.50
C ALA A 177 -21.96 1.96 17.87
N LYS A 178 -21.60 3.23 18.12
CA LYS A 178 -22.32 4.39 17.59
C LYS A 178 -22.46 4.34 16.07
N TYR A 179 -21.35 4.03 15.41
CA TYR A 179 -21.22 3.93 13.97
C TYR A 179 -20.66 2.56 13.62
N ASN A 180 -21.05 2.05 12.46
CA ASN A 180 -20.60 0.78 11.92
C ASN A 180 -20.20 0.99 10.46
N THR A 181 -19.08 0.40 10.05
CA THR A 181 -18.63 0.40 8.65
C THR A 181 -17.95 -0.91 8.30
N GLY A 182 -17.77 -1.14 7.00
CA GLY A 182 -17.01 -2.26 6.46
C GLY A 182 -17.90 -3.40 5.97
N ASN A 183 -17.34 -4.60 5.78
CA ASN A 183 -15.96 -4.97 6.12
C ASN A 183 -14.91 -4.30 5.21
N GLY A 184 -13.69 -4.18 5.74
CA GLY A 184 -12.57 -3.70 4.96
C GLY A 184 -11.97 -4.75 4.03
N ILE A 185 -11.40 -4.29 2.91
CA ILE A 185 -10.63 -5.10 1.96
C ILE A 185 -9.32 -4.37 1.69
N ILE A 186 -8.20 -5.04 1.91
CA ILE A 186 -6.87 -4.46 1.69
C ILE A 186 -6.29 -4.92 0.36
N LEU A 187 -5.64 -4.00 -0.35
CA LEU A 187 -4.96 -4.28 -1.60
C LEU A 187 -3.45 -4.34 -1.38
N ILE A 188 -2.79 -5.26 -2.08
CA ILE A 188 -1.35 -5.50 -1.99
C ILE A 188 -0.76 -5.59 -3.40
N GLY A 189 0.39 -4.94 -3.62
CA GLY A 189 1.10 -4.94 -4.92
C GLY A 189 0.63 -3.86 -5.89
N VAL A 190 0.48 -2.62 -5.40
CA VAL A 190 0.04 -1.46 -6.20
C VAL A 190 0.96 -1.21 -7.40
N ALA A 191 2.27 -1.06 -7.14
CA ALA A 191 3.24 -0.81 -8.21
C ALA A 191 3.37 -2.03 -9.15
N ASP A 192 3.20 -3.26 -8.65
CA ASP A 192 3.24 -4.46 -9.48
C ASP A 192 2.11 -4.47 -10.53
N LEU A 193 0.90 -4.07 -10.13
CA LEU A 193 -0.23 -3.90 -11.05
C LEU A 193 0.08 -2.82 -12.09
N ILE A 194 0.40 -1.61 -11.62
CA ILE A 194 0.58 -0.43 -12.48
C ILE A 194 1.73 -0.66 -13.47
N ASN A 195 2.91 -1.06 -12.97
CA ASN A 195 4.10 -1.25 -13.80
C ASN A 195 3.92 -2.39 -14.81
N SER A 196 3.22 -3.47 -14.44
CA SER A 196 2.94 -4.55 -15.39
C SER A 196 2.00 -4.11 -16.50
N MET A 197 0.96 -3.34 -16.16
CA MET A 197 0.04 -2.77 -17.16
C MET A 197 0.75 -1.79 -18.09
N ALA A 198 1.60 -0.91 -17.52
CA ALA A 198 2.42 0.02 -18.29
C ALA A 198 3.38 -0.70 -19.25
N ALA A 199 4.04 -1.77 -18.78
CA ALA A 199 4.94 -2.57 -19.60
C ALA A 199 4.21 -3.28 -20.76
N VAL A 200 3.06 -3.91 -20.50
CA VAL A 200 2.24 -4.54 -21.55
C VAL A 200 1.79 -3.49 -22.58
N ARG A 201 1.27 -2.34 -22.12
CA ARG A 201 0.86 -1.24 -22.99
C ARG A 201 2.00 -0.77 -23.89
N GLN A 202 3.18 -0.57 -23.30
CA GLN A 202 4.35 -0.06 -24.00
C GLN A 202 4.89 -1.10 -24.99
N ILE A 203 5.23 -2.29 -24.52
CA ILE A 203 6.03 -3.28 -25.27
C ILE A 203 5.19 -4.01 -26.31
N VAL A 204 3.98 -4.44 -25.95
CA VAL A 204 3.15 -5.27 -26.82
C VAL A 204 2.31 -4.44 -27.77
N TYR A 205 1.67 -3.38 -27.27
CA TYR A 205 0.66 -2.65 -28.05
C TYR A 205 1.19 -1.35 -28.69
N LYS A 206 2.01 -0.58 -27.99
CA LYS A 206 2.49 0.73 -28.47
C LYS A 206 3.73 0.64 -29.35
N THR A 207 4.83 0.09 -28.84
CA THR A 207 6.10 -0.01 -29.57
C THR A 207 6.24 -1.33 -30.33
N LYS A 208 5.45 -2.34 -29.97
CA LYS A 208 5.43 -3.68 -30.60
C LYS A 208 6.82 -4.34 -30.64
N GLN A 209 7.63 -4.11 -29.61
CA GLN A 209 8.96 -4.69 -29.48
C GLN A 209 8.93 -6.19 -29.15
N ALA A 210 7.81 -6.68 -28.60
CA ALA A 210 7.55 -8.10 -28.44
C ALA A 210 6.06 -8.41 -28.65
N THR A 211 5.77 -9.63 -29.08
CA THR A 211 4.40 -10.14 -29.16
C THR A 211 3.91 -10.61 -27.79
N MET A 212 2.59 -10.72 -27.62
CA MET A 212 2.02 -11.33 -26.41
C MET A 212 2.53 -12.77 -26.21
N ALA A 213 2.72 -13.54 -27.28
CA ALA A 213 3.26 -14.89 -27.21
C ALA A 213 4.67 -14.93 -26.59
N GLN A 214 5.59 -14.08 -27.08
CA GLN A 214 6.95 -13.98 -26.55
C GLN A 214 6.96 -13.53 -25.09
N LEU A 215 6.09 -12.58 -24.72
CA LEU A 215 5.96 -12.16 -23.33
C LEU A 215 5.49 -13.32 -22.43
N LEU A 216 4.47 -14.07 -22.84
CA LEU A 216 3.97 -15.20 -22.05
C LEU A 216 5.02 -16.30 -21.87
N GLU A 217 5.78 -16.61 -22.91
CA GLU A 217 6.88 -17.59 -22.86
C GLU A 217 7.98 -17.12 -21.89
N ALA A 218 8.40 -15.86 -21.99
CA ALA A 218 9.38 -15.29 -21.08
C ALA A 218 8.91 -15.30 -19.62
N LEU A 219 7.63 -15.01 -19.36
CA LEU A 219 7.09 -15.07 -18.00
C LEU A 219 6.98 -16.50 -17.46
N ASP A 220 6.78 -17.49 -18.33
CA ASP A 220 6.74 -18.90 -17.94
C ASP A 220 8.12 -19.45 -17.60
N SER A 221 9.16 -18.99 -18.31
CA SER A 221 10.55 -19.36 -18.02
C SER A 221 11.22 -18.51 -16.94
N ASP A 222 10.49 -17.63 -16.24
CA ASP A 222 11.05 -16.64 -15.30
C ASP A 222 12.17 -15.78 -15.94
N PHE A 223 11.96 -15.44 -17.21
CA PHE A 223 12.86 -14.71 -18.11
C PHE A 223 14.17 -15.43 -18.47
N ILE A 224 14.34 -16.71 -18.12
CA ILE A 224 15.52 -17.50 -18.51
C ILE A 224 15.51 -17.66 -20.04
N GLY A 225 16.56 -17.18 -20.69
CA GLY A 225 16.68 -17.15 -22.16
C GLY A 225 15.95 -15.98 -22.83
N PHE A 226 15.38 -15.07 -22.05
CA PHE A 226 14.65 -13.88 -22.51
C PHE A 226 15.20 -12.61 -21.84
N GLU A 227 16.51 -12.54 -21.63
CA GLU A 227 17.17 -11.46 -20.88
C GLU A 227 16.93 -10.07 -21.52
N GLU A 228 16.96 -9.99 -22.85
CA GLU A 228 16.66 -8.75 -23.56
C GLU A 228 15.20 -8.32 -23.39
N LEU A 229 14.25 -9.26 -23.40
CA LEU A 229 12.84 -8.93 -23.16
C LEU A 229 12.62 -8.49 -21.71
N ARG A 230 13.30 -9.12 -20.75
CA ARG A 230 13.27 -8.67 -19.35
C ARG A 230 13.81 -7.26 -19.22
N LYS A 231 14.88 -6.92 -19.93
CA LYS A 231 15.43 -5.57 -19.96
C LYS A 231 14.40 -4.57 -20.49
N LEU A 232 13.70 -4.87 -21.58
CA LEU A 232 12.60 -4.03 -22.08
C LEU A 232 11.49 -3.85 -21.02
N CYS A 233 11.12 -4.92 -20.31
CA CYS A 233 10.18 -4.86 -19.19
C CYS A 233 10.65 -3.93 -18.06
N LEU A 234 11.94 -3.98 -17.71
CA LEU A 234 12.54 -3.11 -16.69
C LEU A 234 12.66 -1.65 -17.15
N ASP A 235 12.96 -1.42 -18.43
CA ASP A 235 13.12 -0.09 -19.04
C ASP A 235 11.78 0.59 -19.40
N ALA A 236 10.68 -0.16 -19.45
CA ALA A 236 9.34 0.42 -19.67
C ALA A 236 9.00 1.46 -18.58
N PRO A 237 8.15 2.47 -18.87
CA PRO A 237 7.75 3.48 -17.89
C PRO A 237 7.32 2.90 -16.53
N LYS A 238 7.74 3.54 -15.43
CA LYS A 238 7.53 3.07 -14.05
C LYS A 238 6.83 4.11 -13.18
N TYR A 239 5.91 3.61 -12.36
CA TYR A 239 5.18 4.35 -11.34
C TYR A 239 6.14 4.95 -10.30
N GLY A 240 5.86 6.18 -9.85
CA GLY A 240 6.73 6.90 -8.90
C GLY A 240 7.65 7.93 -9.52
N ASN A 241 7.55 8.17 -10.83
CA ASN A 241 8.47 9.04 -11.58
C ASN A 241 7.82 10.31 -12.16
N ASP A 242 6.58 10.65 -11.78
CA ASP A 242 5.82 11.77 -12.37
C ASP A 242 5.65 11.61 -13.89
N ASP A 243 5.32 10.38 -14.32
CA ASP A 243 5.01 10.06 -15.73
C ASP A 243 3.49 9.99 -15.90
N PRO A 244 2.87 10.95 -16.62
CA PRO A 244 1.42 10.98 -16.79
C PRO A 244 0.84 9.69 -17.34
N LEU A 245 1.55 8.99 -18.25
CA LEU A 245 1.02 7.77 -18.87
C LEU A 245 0.88 6.61 -17.88
N VAL A 246 1.72 6.58 -16.85
CA VAL A 246 1.71 5.56 -15.81
C VAL A 246 0.83 5.98 -14.65
N ASP A 247 0.84 7.27 -14.33
CA ASP A 247 0.05 7.83 -13.24
C ASP A 247 -1.45 7.87 -13.58
N ASP A 248 -1.82 8.02 -14.86
CA ASP A 248 -3.19 7.82 -15.34
C ASP A 248 -3.69 6.39 -15.08
N ILE A 249 -2.82 5.37 -15.23
CA ILE A 249 -3.18 3.98 -14.91
C ILE A 249 -3.48 3.86 -13.40
N ALA A 250 -2.69 4.53 -12.54
CA ALA A 250 -2.95 4.56 -11.12
C ALA A 250 -4.30 5.22 -10.80
N GLY A 251 -4.57 6.40 -11.35
CA GLY A 251 -5.85 7.09 -11.15
C GLY A 251 -7.05 6.26 -11.59
N ASP A 252 -7.01 5.72 -12.81
CA ASP A 252 -8.11 4.95 -13.40
C ASP A 252 -8.35 3.64 -12.66
N MET A 253 -7.30 2.86 -12.39
CA MET A 253 -7.44 1.54 -11.77
C MET A 253 -7.87 1.64 -10.32
N PHE A 254 -7.32 2.58 -9.55
CA PHE A 254 -7.69 2.71 -8.14
C PHE A 254 -9.04 3.41 -7.94
N THR A 255 -9.49 4.24 -8.89
CA THR A 255 -10.89 4.69 -8.95
C THR A 255 -11.82 3.52 -9.24
N PHE A 256 -11.51 2.70 -10.25
CA PHE A 256 -12.29 1.52 -10.59
C PHE A 256 -12.37 0.50 -9.44
N ILE A 257 -11.24 0.20 -8.78
CA ILE A 257 -11.22 -0.74 -7.65
C ILE A 257 -12.04 -0.20 -6.48
N ALA A 258 -11.94 1.10 -6.19
CA ALA A 258 -12.77 1.73 -5.16
C ALA A 258 -14.26 1.61 -5.53
N ASP A 259 -14.64 1.93 -6.78
CA ASP A 259 -16.01 1.75 -7.27
C ASP A 259 -16.50 0.31 -7.11
N GLU A 260 -15.68 -0.67 -7.47
CA GLU A 260 -16.06 -2.08 -7.40
C GLU A 260 -16.26 -2.56 -5.95
N ILE A 261 -15.33 -2.25 -5.05
CA ILE A 261 -15.47 -2.61 -3.63
C ILE A 261 -16.69 -1.94 -3.02
N GLU A 262 -16.87 -0.65 -3.31
CA GLU A 262 -17.93 0.16 -2.76
C GLU A 262 -19.34 -0.18 -3.30
N LYS A 263 -19.49 -1.05 -4.31
CA LYS A 263 -20.79 -1.60 -4.74
C LYS A 263 -21.41 -2.53 -3.68
N TYR A 264 -20.59 -3.09 -2.79
CA TYR A 264 -21.02 -4.09 -1.84
C TYR A 264 -21.24 -3.49 -0.44
N SER A 265 -22.09 -4.15 0.34
CA SER A 265 -22.33 -3.82 1.75
C SER A 265 -22.34 -5.11 2.57
N SER A 266 -21.80 -5.04 3.78
CA SER A 266 -21.95 -6.05 4.82
C SER A 266 -23.16 -5.76 5.71
N LYS A 267 -23.39 -6.62 6.72
CA LYS A 267 -24.37 -6.37 7.79
C LYS A 267 -24.10 -5.07 8.56
N PHE A 268 -22.87 -4.56 8.50
CA PHE A 268 -22.40 -3.44 9.31
C PHE A 268 -22.09 -2.18 8.51
N GLY A 269 -22.40 -2.15 7.20
CA GLY A 269 -22.26 -0.95 6.38
C GLY A 269 -21.67 -1.24 5.01
N ARG A 270 -21.25 -0.17 4.32
CA ARG A 270 -20.60 -0.27 3.01
C ARG A 270 -19.22 -0.92 3.15
N MET A 271 -18.85 -1.80 2.22
CA MET A 271 -17.49 -2.34 2.15
C MET A 271 -16.50 -1.20 1.87
N THR A 272 -15.31 -1.28 2.47
CA THR A 272 -14.35 -0.16 2.47
C THR A 272 -12.96 -0.59 1.99
N PRO A 273 -12.35 0.10 1.02
CA PRO A 273 -11.02 -0.27 0.54
C PRO A 273 -9.87 0.34 1.37
N GLY A 274 -8.72 -0.32 1.36
CA GLY A 274 -7.45 0.15 1.95
C GLY A 274 -6.22 -0.40 1.26
N ILE A 275 -5.07 0.22 1.52
CA ILE A 275 -3.76 -0.18 0.98
C ILE A 275 -2.72 -0.08 2.10
N LEU A 276 -2.63 -1.12 2.92
CA LEU A 276 -1.72 -1.23 4.05
C LEU A 276 -1.32 -2.71 4.25
N PRO A 277 -0.29 -3.21 3.54
CA PRO A 277 -0.02 -4.64 3.49
C PRO A 277 0.59 -5.22 4.78
N VAL A 278 0.93 -4.40 5.78
CA VAL A 278 1.75 -4.80 6.93
C VAL A 278 3.07 -5.41 6.44
N SER A 279 3.24 -6.73 6.48
CA SER A 279 4.37 -7.45 5.88
C SER A 279 3.91 -8.44 4.80
N GLY A 280 2.64 -8.39 4.40
CA GLY A 280 1.99 -9.32 3.48
C GLY A 280 2.54 -9.27 2.06
N ASN A 281 3.08 -8.13 1.61
CA ASN A 281 3.70 -8.00 0.29
C ASN A 281 4.75 -9.09 0.01
N THR A 282 5.48 -9.55 1.04
CA THR A 282 6.43 -10.66 0.95
C THR A 282 5.73 -12.01 0.69
N PRO A 283 4.95 -12.59 1.61
CA PRO A 283 4.32 -13.90 1.41
C PRO A 283 3.34 -13.92 0.23
N PHE A 284 2.63 -12.82 -0.05
CA PHE A 284 1.77 -12.73 -1.24
C PHE A 284 2.60 -12.76 -2.53
N GLY A 285 3.76 -12.12 -2.56
CA GLY A 285 4.69 -12.17 -3.69
C GLY A 285 5.26 -13.57 -3.95
N LEU A 286 5.47 -14.37 -2.90
CA LEU A 286 5.88 -15.78 -3.03
C LEU A 286 4.81 -16.67 -3.71
N MET A 287 3.61 -16.14 -3.97
CA MET A 287 2.52 -16.85 -4.65
C MET A 287 2.30 -16.37 -6.09
N VAL A 288 3.08 -15.39 -6.57
CA VAL A 288 2.97 -14.81 -7.91
C VAL A 288 4.22 -15.14 -8.73
N GLY A 289 4.01 -15.65 -9.94
CA GLY A 289 5.06 -15.88 -10.93
C GLY A 289 5.70 -14.58 -11.43
N ALA A 290 6.50 -14.68 -12.50
CA ALA A 290 7.09 -13.50 -13.12
C ALA A 290 5.99 -12.56 -13.66
N LEU A 291 6.25 -11.26 -13.62
CA LEU A 291 5.31 -10.24 -14.09
C LEU A 291 5.91 -9.37 -15.21
N PRO A 292 5.07 -8.80 -16.11
CA PRO A 292 5.50 -7.91 -17.18
C PRO A 292 6.29 -6.67 -16.72
N SER A 293 6.24 -6.31 -15.43
CA SER A 293 7.07 -5.25 -14.85
C SER A 293 8.58 -5.57 -14.85
N GLY A 294 8.97 -6.80 -15.18
CA GLY A 294 10.34 -7.30 -15.09
C GLY A 294 10.65 -7.96 -13.74
N ARG A 295 9.67 -7.97 -12.82
CA ARG A 295 9.73 -8.70 -11.54
C ARG A 295 9.76 -10.20 -11.81
N GLN A 296 10.77 -10.88 -11.27
CA GLN A 296 10.90 -12.33 -11.33
C GLN A 296 9.90 -13.04 -10.41
N ALA A 297 9.69 -14.32 -10.68
CA ALA A 297 8.79 -15.18 -9.94
C ALA A 297 9.16 -15.29 -8.46
N TRP A 298 8.14 -15.43 -7.62
CA TRP A 298 8.30 -15.72 -6.18
C TRP A 298 9.12 -14.70 -5.40
N LYS A 299 9.16 -13.45 -5.87
CA LYS A 299 9.75 -12.32 -5.14
C LYS A 299 8.68 -11.51 -4.41
N PRO A 300 9.03 -10.77 -3.34
CA PRO A 300 8.10 -9.83 -2.72
C PRO A 300 7.43 -8.90 -3.74
N LEU A 301 6.20 -8.51 -3.45
CA LEU A 301 5.52 -7.40 -4.13
C LEU A 301 5.96 -6.06 -3.52
N ALA A 302 5.67 -4.97 -4.22
CA ALA A 302 5.86 -3.63 -3.69
C ALA A 302 4.99 -3.40 -2.44
N ASP A 303 5.53 -2.63 -1.49
CA ASP A 303 4.83 -2.29 -0.26
C ASP A 303 3.85 -1.12 -0.48
N GLY A 304 2.70 -1.16 0.21
CA GLY A 304 1.75 -0.07 0.27
C GLY A 304 1.37 0.51 -1.10
N ILE A 305 1.37 1.84 -1.19
CA ILE A 305 1.32 2.61 -2.43
C ILE A 305 2.73 3.02 -2.88
N SER A 306 3.79 2.46 -2.29
CA SER A 306 5.17 2.80 -2.63
C SER A 306 5.50 2.30 -4.05
N PRO A 307 6.35 3.03 -4.81
CA PRO A 307 6.95 2.49 -6.02
C PRO A 307 7.70 1.18 -5.75
N SER A 308 7.88 0.36 -6.78
CA SER A 308 8.74 -0.82 -6.67
C SER A 308 10.18 -0.39 -6.39
N GLY A 309 10.84 -1.06 -5.45
CA GLY A 309 12.23 -0.75 -5.10
C GLY A 309 13.16 -0.73 -6.32
N GLY A 310 13.92 0.35 -6.46
CA GLY A 310 14.84 0.61 -7.58
C GLY A 310 14.18 1.17 -8.84
N THR A 311 12.88 1.48 -8.85
CA THR A 311 12.18 1.97 -10.05
C THR A 311 11.82 3.45 -10.03
N ASP A 312 11.88 4.10 -8.86
CA ASP A 312 11.64 5.52 -8.63
C ASP A 312 12.96 6.31 -8.60
N PHE A 313 13.38 6.78 -9.78
CA PHE A 313 14.67 7.43 -9.99
C PHE A 313 14.59 8.97 -10.07
N ASN A 314 13.38 9.54 -10.18
CA ASN A 314 13.18 11.00 -10.26
C ASN A 314 13.06 11.71 -8.90
N GLY A 315 13.28 10.97 -7.80
CA GLY A 315 13.33 11.51 -6.44
C GLY A 315 11.96 11.66 -5.74
N PRO A 316 11.95 12.07 -4.47
CA PRO A 316 10.79 11.91 -3.58
C PRO A 316 9.62 12.81 -3.95
N SER A 317 9.87 13.96 -4.59
CA SER A 317 8.81 14.85 -5.09
C SER A 317 8.03 14.20 -6.24
N SER A 318 8.70 13.47 -7.13
CA SER A 318 8.03 12.74 -8.21
C SER A 318 7.23 11.57 -7.66
N VAL A 319 7.75 10.88 -6.64
CA VAL A 319 6.98 9.85 -5.92
C VAL A 319 5.68 10.45 -5.35
N LEU A 320 5.74 11.58 -4.67
CA LEU A 320 4.55 12.26 -4.12
C LEU A 320 3.53 12.62 -5.20
N LYS A 321 3.97 13.13 -6.35
CA LYS A 321 3.08 13.46 -7.46
C LYS A 321 2.42 12.22 -8.05
N SER A 322 3.18 11.16 -8.28
CA SER A 322 2.63 9.89 -8.78
C SER A 322 1.61 9.29 -7.82
N VAL A 323 1.91 9.22 -6.53
CA VAL A 323 0.97 8.66 -5.55
C VAL A 323 -0.30 9.51 -5.37
N ALA A 324 -0.23 10.82 -5.61
CA ALA A 324 -1.37 11.73 -5.49
C ALA A 324 -2.49 11.43 -6.50
N ASN A 325 -2.21 10.68 -7.57
CA ASN A 325 -3.22 10.24 -8.52
C ASN A 325 -4.13 9.14 -7.96
N ILE A 326 -3.74 8.46 -6.87
CA ILE A 326 -4.64 7.54 -6.16
C ILE A 326 -5.70 8.37 -5.43
N PRO A 327 -7.01 8.02 -5.50
CA PRO A 327 -8.07 8.77 -4.83
C PRO A 327 -8.09 8.49 -3.32
N HIS A 328 -7.07 8.96 -2.61
CA HIS A 328 -6.80 8.66 -1.21
C HIS A 328 -8.05 8.71 -0.32
N ALA A 329 -8.86 9.76 -0.44
CA ALA A 329 -10.05 9.94 0.39
C ALA A 329 -11.10 8.81 0.28
N ARG A 330 -11.08 8.00 -0.78
CA ARG A 330 -11.95 6.82 -0.96
C ARG A 330 -11.39 5.55 -0.34
N PHE A 331 -10.08 5.46 -0.18
CA PHE A 331 -9.40 4.36 0.51
C PHE A 331 -9.46 4.58 2.02
N VAL A 332 -10.67 4.55 2.57
CA VAL A 332 -10.98 4.98 3.94
C VAL A 332 -10.36 4.10 5.02
N GLN A 333 -9.91 2.88 4.69
CA GLN A 333 -9.08 2.06 5.57
C GLN A 333 -7.61 2.54 5.62
N GLY A 334 -7.22 3.53 4.83
CA GLY A 334 -5.88 4.11 4.81
C GLY A 334 -5.08 3.68 3.58
N THR A 335 -4.07 4.47 3.26
CA THR A 335 -3.13 4.25 2.15
C THR A 335 -1.73 4.52 2.65
N LEU A 336 -0.81 3.57 2.47
CA LEU A 336 0.48 3.60 3.15
C LEU A 336 1.62 3.83 2.17
N LEU A 337 2.35 4.94 2.32
CA LEU A 337 3.61 5.20 1.61
C LEU A 337 4.82 5.06 2.54
N ASN A 338 5.78 4.23 2.16
CA ASN A 338 7.12 4.22 2.75
C ASN A 338 8.08 5.04 1.89
N MET A 339 8.96 5.79 2.54
CA MET A 339 10.14 6.37 1.91
C MET A 339 11.38 6.02 2.74
N LYS A 340 12.47 5.62 2.08
CA LYS A 340 13.77 5.47 2.74
C LYS A 340 14.66 6.64 2.34
N VAL A 341 15.29 7.29 3.29
CA VAL A 341 16.14 8.48 3.07
C VAL A 341 17.49 8.27 3.75
N GLU A 342 18.56 8.78 3.15
CA GLU A 342 19.87 8.71 3.79
C GLU A 342 19.95 9.63 5.02
N PRO A 343 20.61 9.20 6.12
CA PRO A 343 20.82 10.05 7.29
C PRO A 343 21.48 11.40 6.97
N ALA A 344 22.38 11.44 5.99
CA ALA A 344 23.06 12.64 5.53
C ALA A 344 22.08 13.74 5.06
N MET A 345 20.94 13.37 4.47
CA MET A 345 19.94 14.33 3.99
C MET A 345 19.31 15.16 5.11
N LEU A 346 19.30 14.67 6.35
CA LEU A 346 18.68 15.34 7.50
C LEU A 346 19.72 15.89 8.49
N SER A 347 20.99 15.87 8.11
CA SER A 347 22.10 16.31 8.99
C SER A 347 22.26 17.83 9.06
N THR A 348 21.73 18.57 8.09
CA THR A 348 21.89 20.03 7.96
C THR A 348 20.57 20.79 8.11
N GLU A 349 20.63 22.08 8.43
CA GLU A 349 19.44 22.96 8.49
C GLU A 349 18.72 23.06 7.13
N ASN A 350 19.46 23.08 6.03
CA ASN A 350 18.88 23.04 4.69
C ASN A 350 18.13 21.70 4.49
N GLY A 351 18.73 20.57 4.87
CA GLY A 351 18.11 19.25 4.80
C GLY A 351 16.78 19.16 5.57
N ILE A 352 16.77 19.69 6.80
CA ILE A 352 15.53 19.81 7.60
C ILE A 352 14.50 20.66 6.87
N THR A 353 14.89 21.80 6.31
CA THR A 353 14.00 22.70 5.56
C THR A 353 13.42 22.04 4.31
N GLN A 354 14.23 21.28 3.56
CA GLN A 354 13.77 20.54 2.38
C GLN A 354 12.79 19.42 2.76
N MET A 355 13.05 18.68 3.84
CA MET A 355 12.12 17.68 4.34
C MET A 355 10.80 18.32 4.78
N MET A 356 10.83 19.46 5.48
CA MET A 356 9.62 20.21 5.81
C MET A 356 8.86 20.62 4.55
N ALA A 357 9.54 21.07 3.49
CA ALA A 357 8.91 21.41 2.21
C ALA A 357 8.26 20.19 1.55
N LEU A 358 8.93 19.03 1.55
CA LEU A 358 8.39 17.78 1.03
C LEU A 358 7.10 17.37 1.75
N LEU A 359 7.08 17.44 3.09
CA LEU A 359 5.89 17.12 3.90
C LEU A 359 4.73 18.08 3.68
N LYS A 360 5.02 19.37 3.41
CA LYS A 360 3.99 20.33 3.01
C LYS A 360 3.44 20.03 1.62
N SER A 361 4.31 19.70 0.66
CA SER A 361 3.90 19.30 -0.69
C SER A 361 3.02 18.06 -0.67
N MET A 362 3.35 17.05 0.13
CA MET A 362 2.50 15.89 0.38
C MET A 362 1.07 16.31 0.77
N CYS A 363 0.95 17.27 1.70
CA CYS A 363 -0.36 17.75 2.14
C CYS A 363 -1.10 18.51 1.05
N SER A 364 -0.42 19.41 0.34
CA SER A 364 -0.97 20.18 -0.78
C SER A 364 -1.44 19.29 -1.94
N LEU A 365 -0.74 18.18 -2.20
CA LEU A 365 -1.09 17.19 -3.22
C LEU A 365 -2.25 16.27 -2.78
N GLY A 366 -2.72 16.36 -1.53
CA GLY A 366 -3.80 15.50 -1.04
C GLY A 366 -3.36 14.05 -0.78
N VAL A 367 -2.06 13.81 -0.63
CA VAL A 367 -1.53 12.49 -0.23
C VAL A 367 -1.87 12.26 1.23
N TYR A 368 -2.41 11.08 1.57
CA TYR A 368 -2.92 10.81 2.91
C TYR A 368 -1.82 10.55 3.94
N HIS A 369 -0.86 9.67 3.66
CA HIS A 369 0.10 9.22 4.67
C HIS A 369 1.49 8.97 4.07
N VAL A 370 2.52 9.26 4.85
CA VAL A 370 3.92 8.92 4.57
C VAL A 370 4.65 8.57 5.87
N GLN A 371 5.61 7.66 5.78
CA GLN A 371 6.54 7.35 6.88
C GLN A 371 7.94 7.10 6.34
N PHE A 372 8.95 7.27 7.19
CA PHE A 372 10.35 7.28 6.77
C PHE A 372 11.20 6.23 7.48
N ASN A 373 12.05 5.57 6.70
CA ASN A 373 13.26 4.93 7.20
C ASN A 373 14.44 5.87 6.99
N VAL A 374 15.05 6.37 8.07
CA VAL A 374 16.29 7.14 8.00
C VAL A 374 17.44 6.23 8.41
N ILE A 375 17.91 5.43 7.46
CA ILE A 375 18.90 4.38 7.72
C ILE A 375 19.75 4.10 6.49
N ASP A 376 21.00 3.78 6.75
CA ASP A 376 21.96 3.34 5.75
C ASP A 376 21.71 1.86 5.37
N GLN A 377 21.73 1.58 4.07
CA GLN A 377 21.59 0.22 3.54
C GLN A 377 22.74 -0.69 3.98
N GLU A 378 23.97 -0.18 4.07
CA GLU A 378 25.13 -0.97 4.54
C GLU A 378 24.94 -1.42 5.99
N LYS A 379 24.35 -0.57 6.82
CA LYS A 379 24.03 -0.89 8.21
C LYS A 379 23.02 -2.03 8.32
N LEU A 380 22.03 -2.07 7.44
CA LEU A 380 21.06 -3.18 7.39
C LEU A 380 21.74 -4.49 6.98
N ILE A 381 22.59 -4.47 5.95
CA ILE A 381 23.35 -5.65 5.50
C ILE A 381 24.25 -6.16 6.63
N ARG A 382 24.96 -5.27 7.32
CA ARG A 382 25.78 -5.63 8.49
C ARG A 382 24.94 -6.24 9.61
N ALA A 383 23.75 -5.70 9.85
CA ALA A 383 22.84 -6.24 10.86
C ALA A 383 22.29 -7.64 10.51
N GLN A 384 22.21 -8.01 9.24
CA GLN A 384 21.93 -9.39 8.83
C GLN A 384 23.09 -10.34 9.14
N GLN A 385 24.33 -9.86 8.96
CA GLN A 385 25.54 -10.66 9.18
C GLN A 385 25.88 -10.81 10.67
N ASN A 386 25.65 -9.77 11.46
CA ASN A 386 26.04 -9.69 12.88
C ASN A 386 24.88 -9.21 13.78
N PRO A 387 23.76 -9.96 13.88
CA PRO A 387 22.55 -9.51 14.57
C PRO A 387 22.78 -9.17 16.05
N GLU A 388 23.72 -9.84 16.72
CA GLU A 388 24.07 -9.59 18.13
C GLU A 388 24.56 -8.16 18.38
N GLU A 389 25.22 -7.53 17.41
CA GLU A 389 25.71 -6.14 17.50
C GLU A 389 24.59 -5.10 17.26
N HIS A 390 23.42 -5.55 16.80
CA HIS A 390 22.37 -4.69 16.27
C HIS A 390 20.98 -4.95 16.89
N LYS A 391 20.92 -5.51 18.12
CA LYS A 391 19.66 -5.84 18.81
C LYS A 391 18.68 -4.67 18.95
N GLY A 392 19.20 -3.45 19.15
CA GLY A 392 18.38 -2.23 19.26
C GLY A 392 18.02 -1.57 17.93
N LEU A 393 18.37 -2.17 16.78
CA LEU A 393 18.15 -1.54 15.48
C LEU A 393 16.68 -1.55 15.09
N LEU A 394 16.02 -0.40 15.20
CA LEU A 394 14.64 -0.21 14.76
C LEU A 394 14.56 0.11 13.27
N VAL A 395 13.58 -0.47 12.60
CA VAL A 395 13.22 -0.19 11.21
C VAL A 395 11.71 -0.06 11.03
N ARG A 396 11.30 0.72 10.03
CA ARG A 396 9.92 0.84 9.61
C ARG A 396 9.60 -0.23 8.57
N VAL A 397 8.57 -1.04 8.81
CA VAL A 397 8.13 -2.11 7.89
C VAL A 397 7.03 -1.57 6.96
N ALA A 398 5.77 -1.66 7.34
CA ALA A 398 4.68 -0.91 6.72
C ALA A 398 3.60 -0.61 7.77
N GLY A 399 3.70 0.57 8.40
CA GLY A 399 2.68 1.07 9.34
C GLY A 399 3.03 0.79 10.79
N TYR A 400 4.09 0.02 11.02
CA TYR A 400 4.65 -0.27 12.32
C TYR A 400 6.18 -0.31 12.28
N THR A 401 6.78 -0.14 13.45
CA THR A 401 8.22 -0.25 13.67
C THR A 401 8.52 -1.60 14.32
N ALA A 402 9.64 -2.23 13.95
CA ALA A 402 10.11 -3.48 14.54
C ALA A 402 11.63 -3.45 14.75
N TYR A 403 12.14 -4.35 15.59
CA TYR A 403 13.56 -4.64 15.65
C TYR A 403 13.96 -5.43 14.40
N PHE A 404 14.95 -4.92 13.65
CA PHE A 404 15.37 -5.51 12.38
C PHE A 404 15.78 -6.98 12.54
N VAL A 405 16.46 -7.30 13.64
CA VAL A 405 16.95 -8.66 13.95
C VAL A 405 15.84 -9.66 14.30
N GLU A 406 14.62 -9.17 14.58
CA GLU A 406 13.45 -10.02 14.85
C GLU A 406 12.62 -10.30 13.58
N LEU A 407 13.00 -9.71 12.44
CA LEU A 407 12.33 -9.93 11.16
C LEU A 407 12.93 -11.15 10.44
N GLY A 408 12.08 -11.91 9.75
CA GLY A 408 12.54 -12.97 8.86
C GLY A 408 13.38 -12.42 7.69
N LYS A 409 14.32 -13.24 7.19
CA LYS A 409 15.29 -12.86 6.14
C LYS A 409 14.62 -12.24 4.91
N ASP A 410 13.52 -12.83 4.43
CA ASP A 410 12.81 -12.33 3.24
C ASP A 410 12.25 -10.92 3.44
N VAL A 411 11.76 -10.60 4.65
CA VAL A 411 11.24 -9.27 5.00
C VAL A 411 12.40 -8.27 5.15
N GLN A 412 13.52 -8.69 5.74
CA GLN A 412 14.72 -7.87 5.83
C GLN A 412 15.25 -7.50 4.44
N ASP A 413 15.33 -8.48 3.53
CA ASP A 413 15.81 -8.29 2.16
C ASP A 413 14.90 -7.34 1.38
N GLU A 414 13.58 -7.43 1.58
CA GLU A 414 12.61 -6.49 1.00
C GLU A 414 12.87 -5.06 1.47
N ILE A 415 13.05 -4.82 2.79
CA ILE A 415 13.36 -3.49 3.34
C ILE A 415 14.68 -2.95 2.79
N ILE A 416 15.70 -3.81 2.65
CA ILE A 416 16.99 -3.47 2.06
C ILE A 416 16.81 -3.03 0.60
N ALA A 417 16.01 -3.76 -0.17
CA ALA A 417 15.79 -3.52 -1.60
C ALA A 417 14.99 -2.25 -1.93
N ARG A 418 14.30 -1.63 -0.95
CA ARG A 418 13.59 -0.35 -1.16
C ARG A 418 14.54 0.75 -1.62
N THR A 419 14.06 1.67 -2.44
CA THR A 419 14.86 2.78 -2.97
C THR A 419 15.31 3.72 -1.86
N VAL A 420 16.60 4.04 -1.83
CA VAL A 420 17.15 5.11 -1.00
C VAL A 420 16.98 6.43 -1.74
N GLN A 421 16.15 7.33 -1.20
CA GLN A 421 16.01 8.68 -1.74
C GLN A 421 17.25 9.50 -1.39
N GLN A 422 17.80 10.17 -2.40
CA GLN A 422 18.92 11.10 -2.26
C GLN A 422 18.43 12.53 -2.52
N GLY A 423 19.07 13.50 -1.87
CA GLY A 423 18.76 14.91 -2.10
C GLY A 423 19.13 15.28 -3.52
N SER A 424 18.21 15.88 -4.27
CA SER A 424 18.56 16.53 -5.52
C SER A 424 19.60 17.60 -5.21
N SER A 425 20.86 17.38 -5.60
CA SER A 425 21.80 18.47 -5.78
C SER A 425 21.21 19.33 -6.89
N VAL A 426 20.53 20.41 -6.49
CA VAL A 426 20.17 21.48 -7.42
C VAL A 426 21.50 22.04 -7.90
N GLY A 427 21.90 21.64 -9.12
CA GLY A 427 22.93 22.30 -9.90
C GLY A 427 22.36 23.49 -10.63
#